data_AF-A0A929TIQ8-F1
#
_entry.id   AF-A0A929TIQ8-F1
#
_cell.length_a   1.000
_cell.length_b   1.000
_cell.length_c   1.000
_cell.angle_alpha   90.00
_cell.angle_beta   90.00
_cell.angle_gamma   90.00
#
_symmetry.space_group_name_H-M   'P 1'
#
loop_
_entity.id
_entity.type
_entity.pdbx_description
1 polymer ?
#
loop_
_entity_poly.entity_id
_entity_poly.type
_entity_poly.pdbx_seq_one_letter_code
_entity_poly.pdbx_strand_id
1 'polypeptide(L)'
;MDQFEKELEFEQAVIDALQRHGWAKEVLHHPTEEDLIENWAKILYDNNQEADRLNHFPIVREEMDELLEQIRNLRTPHALNGFINGYSVSITRRNPDDKQHFGKEVSLKIYDRMQIAAGSSVYQIAEQPVFQRREKILQDRHGDLLLLINGMPVFHVELKRSGVPV
;
A
#
# COMPACT_ATOMS: atom_id res chain seq x y z
N MET A 1 -11.43 18.16 -25.80
CA MET A 1 -11.85 17.01 -24.99
C MET A 1 -11.10 15.85 -25.60
N ASP A 2 -10.09 15.34 -24.89
CA ASP A 2 -9.24 14.29 -25.43
C ASP A 2 -10.08 13.02 -25.56
N GLN A 3 -10.17 12.49 -26.78
CA GLN A 3 -10.90 11.27 -27.08
C GLN A 3 -9.88 10.14 -27.19
N PHE A 4 -9.96 9.19 -26.27
CA PHE A 4 -9.05 8.05 -26.22
C PHE A 4 -9.70 6.85 -26.90
N GLU A 5 -9.05 6.31 -27.94
CA GLU A 5 -9.49 5.08 -28.60
C GLU A 5 -8.88 3.83 -27.96
N LYS A 6 -7.73 3.97 -27.29
CA LYS A 6 -7.04 2.89 -26.59
C LYS A 6 -7.04 3.12 -25.09
N GLU A 7 -7.31 2.03 -24.37
CA GLU A 7 -7.30 1.96 -22.90
C GLU A 7 -5.94 2.35 -22.32
N LEU A 8 -4.84 1.89 -22.94
CA LEU A 8 -3.47 2.24 -22.53
C LEU A 8 -3.17 3.75 -22.66
N GLU A 9 -3.70 4.42 -23.68
CA GLU A 9 -3.50 5.87 -23.87
C GLU A 9 -4.30 6.66 -22.82
N PHE A 10 -5.48 6.15 -22.42
CA PHE A 10 -6.27 6.73 -21.34
C PHE A 10 -5.61 6.49 -19.97
N GLU A 11 -5.11 5.28 -19.71
CA GLU A 11 -4.40 4.92 -18.48
C GLU A 11 -3.20 5.84 -18.25
N GLN A 12 -2.36 6.04 -19.27
CA GLN A 12 -1.24 6.98 -19.19
C GLN A 12 -1.71 8.41 -18.91
N ALA A 13 -2.79 8.88 -19.54
CA ALA A 13 -3.33 10.21 -19.29
C ALA A 13 -3.86 10.37 -17.85
N VAL A 14 -4.42 9.31 -17.26
CA VAL A 14 -4.82 9.27 -15.85
C VAL A 14 -3.60 9.35 -14.93
N ILE A 15 -2.55 8.55 -15.20
CA ILE A 15 -1.28 8.61 -14.43
C ILE A 15 -0.70 10.03 -14.49
N ASP A 16 -0.60 10.62 -15.67
CA ASP A 16 -0.06 11.97 -15.87
C ASP A 16 -0.91 13.04 -15.15
N ALA A 17 -2.23 12.85 -15.09
CA ALA A 17 -3.11 13.72 -14.30
C ALA A 17 -2.85 13.57 -12.80
N LEU A 18 -2.77 12.33 -12.28
CA LEU A 18 -2.50 12.06 -10.87
C LEU A 18 -1.15 12.66 -10.45
N GLN A 19 -0.10 12.49 -11.25
CA GLN A 19 1.23 13.06 -10.98
C GLN A 19 1.21 14.59 -10.92
N ARG A 20 0.45 15.25 -11.79
CA ARG A 20 0.24 16.71 -11.74
C ARG A 20 -0.50 17.16 -10.48
N HIS A 21 -1.26 16.26 -9.85
CA HIS A 21 -2.03 16.51 -8.62
C HIS A 21 -1.36 15.94 -7.35
N GLY A 22 -0.05 15.72 -7.37
CA GLY A 22 0.74 15.45 -6.17
C GLY A 22 0.98 13.97 -5.85
N TRP A 23 0.58 13.05 -6.74
CA TRP A 23 1.00 11.65 -6.65
C TRP A 23 2.48 11.48 -7.09
N ALA A 24 3.16 10.45 -6.58
CA ALA A 24 4.56 10.20 -6.90
C ALA A 24 4.79 10.06 -8.41
N LYS A 25 5.94 10.59 -8.86
CA LYS A 25 6.40 10.46 -10.25
C LYS A 25 6.86 9.04 -10.57
N GLU A 26 7.36 8.32 -9.58
CA GLU A 26 7.75 6.92 -9.71
C GLU A 26 6.49 6.05 -9.61
N VAL A 27 6.25 5.27 -10.67
CA VAL A 27 5.12 4.35 -10.79
C VAL A 27 5.65 2.94 -10.59
N LEU A 28 4.95 2.14 -9.78
CA LEU A 28 5.23 0.72 -9.65
C LEU A 28 4.57 0.00 -10.83
N HIS A 29 5.37 -0.46 -11.78
CA HIS A 29 4.87 -1.14 -12.99
C HIS A 29 4.75 -2.65 -12.75
N HIS A 30 3.55 -3.19 -12.94
CA HIS A 30 3.23 -4.61 -12.77
C HIS A 30 3.69 -5.23 -11.44
N PRO A 31 3.51 -4.56 -10.28
CA PRO A 31 4.00 -5.10 -9.01
C PRO A 31 3.21 -6.36 -8.63
N THR A 32 3.92 -7.35 -8.09
CA THR A 32 3.28 -8.50 -7.43
C THR A 32 2.80 -8.13 -6.03
N GLU A 33 1.99 -9.00 -5.42
CA GLU A 33 1.60 -8.84 -4.01
C GLU A 33 2.81 -8.72 -3.08
N GLU A 34 3.88 -9.49 -3.33
CA GLU A 34 5.10 -9.44 -2.52
C GLU A 34 5.80 -8.09 -2.71
N ASP A 35 5.91 -7.58 -3.94
CA ASP A 35 6.52 -6.26 -4.20
C ASP A 35 5.76 -5.13 -3.49
N LEU A 36 4.42 -5.23 -3.44
CA LEU A 36 3.59 -4.26 -2.70
C LEU A 36 3.81 -4.37 -1.18
N ILE A 37 3.97 -5.58 -0.65
CA ILE A 37 4.28 -5.81 0.77
C ILE A 37 5.66 -5.28 1.13
N GLU A 38 6.68 -5.53 0.29
CA GLU A 38 8.03 -5.01 0.48
C GLU A 38 8.08 -3.48 0.40
N ASN A 39 7.36 -2.89 -0.56
CA ASN A 39 7.20 -1.44 -0.66
C ASN A 39 6.56 -0.87 0.62
N TRP A 40 5.52 -1.53 1.15
CA TRP A 40 4.88 -1.11 2.39
C TRP A 40 5.82 -1.25 3.60
N ALA A 41 6.56 -2.34 3.71
CA ALA A 41 7.55 -2.56 4.77
C ALA A 41 8.64 -1.47 4.78
N LYS A 42 9.11 -1.07 3.59
CA LYS A 42 10.07 0.04 3.43
C LYS A 42 9.50 1.36 3.94
N ILE A 43 8.26 1.69 3.57
CA ILE A 43 7.61 2.94 4.02
C ILE A 43 7.34 2.92 5.52
N LEU A 44 6.94 1.77 6.07
CA LEU A 44 6.79 1.61 7.51
C LEU A 44 8.13 1.81 8.22
N TYR A 45 9.22 1.27 7.67
CA TYR A 45 10.55 1.50 8.20
C TYR A 45 10.92 3.00 8.19
N ASP A 46 10.83 3.64 7.03
CA ASP A 46 11.18 5.06 6.85
C ASP A 46 10.37 5.97 7.79
N ASN A 47 9.11 5.64 8.06
CA ASN A 47 8.24 6.42 8.94
C ASN A 47 8.35 6.08 10.44
N ASN A 48 9.09 5.04 10.83
CA ASN A 48 9.14 4.54 12.20
C ASN A 48 10.57 4.25 12.70
N GLN A 49 11.57 4.96 12.17
CA GLN A 49 12.97 4.73 12.53
C GLN A 49 13.30 5.12 13.98
N GLU A 50 12.39 5.81 14.70
CA GLU A 50 12.64 6.29 16.05
C GLU A 50 13.05 5.18 17.03
N ALA A 51 13.84 5.56 18.03
CA ALA A 51 14.45 4.64 19.00
C ALA A 51 13.41 3.83 19.80
N ASP A 52 12.22 4.38 20.03
CA ASP A 52 11.12 3.73 20.74
C ASP A 52 10.27 2.80 19.85
N ARG A 53 10.57 2.73 18.55
CA ARG A 53 9.82 1.96 17.55
C ARG A 53 10.68 0.88 16.90
N LEU A 54 11.20 1.15 15.70
CA LEU A 54 12.04 0.19 14.97
C LEU A 54 13.52 0.34 15.32
N ASN A 55 13.90 1.40 16.03
CA ASN A 55 15.26 1.59 16.51
C ASN A 55 16.29 1.52 15.37
N HIS A 56 15.94 2.09 14.21
CA HIS A 56 16.72 2.06 12.95
C HIS A 56 16.96 0.67 12.34
N PHE A 57 16.31 -0.39 12.84
CA PHE A 57 16.38 -1.73 12.28
C PHE A 57 15.14 -2.04 11.43
N PRO A 58 15.30 -2.58 10.19
CA PRO A 58 14.18 -2.83 9.30
C PRO A 58 13.18 -3.83 9.89
N ILE A 59 11.96 -3.76 9.38
CA ILE A 59 10.92 -4.75 9.66
C ILE A 59 11.32 -6.06 8.97
N VAL A 60 11.26 -7.17 9.70
CA VAL A 60 11.53 -8.50 9.14
C VAL A 60 10.23 -9.15 8.67
N ARG A 61 10.34 -10.16 7.80
CA ARG A 61 9.18 -10.84 7.20
C ARG A 61 8.18 -11.33 8.24
N GLU A 62 8.63 -11.90 9.35
CA GLU A 62 7.78 -12.42 10.43
C GLU A 62 6.90 -11.33 11.06
N GLU A 63 7.40 -10.10 11.17
CA GLU A 63 6.67 -8.95 11.71
C GLU A 63 5.66 -8.40 10.69
N MET A 64 6.02 -8.41 9.40
CA MET A 64 5.07 -8.10 8.32
C MET A 64 3.95 -9.14 8.25
N ASP A 65 4.27 -10.43 8.42
CA ASP A 65 3.29 -11.51 8.44
C ASP A 65 2.32 -11.37 9.62
N GLU A 66 2.82 -11.00 10.81
CA GLU A 66 1.99 -10.66 11.98
C GLU A 66 1.02 -9.51 11.66
N LEU A 67 1.51 -8.44 11.03
CA LEU A 67 0.71 -7.29 10.62
C LEU A 67 -0.37 -7.67 9.59
N LEU A 68 -0.02 -8.47 8.59
CA LEU A 68 -0.95 -8.96 7.58
C LEU A 68 -2.00 -9.89 8.19
N GLU A 69 -1.64 -10.72 9.17
CA GLU A 69 -2.57 -11.57 9.89
C GLU A 69 -3.57 -10.76 10.72
N GLN A 70 -3.11 -9.71 11.42
CA GLN A 70 -3.98 -8.77 12.12
C GLN A 70 -5.02 -8.17 11.17
N ILE A 71 -4.61 -7.72 9.98
CA ILE A 71 -5.51 -7.16 8.96
C ILE A 71 -6.49 -8.22 8.45
N ARG A 72 -6.04 -9.45 8.17
CA ARG A 72 -6.90 -10.57 7.73
C ARG A 72 -7.97 -10.92 8.76
N ASN A 73 -7.70 -10.70 10.04
CA ASN A 73 -8.65 -10.90 11.13
C ASN A 73 -9.73 -9.81 11.22
N LEU A 74 -9.54 -8.65 10.55
CA LEU A 74 -10.54 -7.59 10.44
C LEU A 74 -11.57 -7.95 9.37
N ARG A 75 -12.60 -8.72 9.76
CA ARG A 75 -13.58 -9.29 8.82
C ARG A 75 -14.62 -8.33 8.26
N THR A 76 -14.61 -7.05 8.65
CA THR A 76 -15.63 -6.09 8.22
C THR A 76 -15.01 -4.82 7.63
N PRO A 77 -15.64 -4.20 6.62
CA PRO A 77 -15.20 -2.90 6.09
C PRO A 77 -15.10 -1.83 7.18
N HIS A 78 -15.98 -1.87 8.19
CA HIS A 78 -15.91 -0.95 9.32
C HIS A 78 -14.65 -1.16 10.17
N ALA A 79 -14.28 -2.42 10.46
CA ALA A 79 -13.06 -2.73 11.21
C ALA A 79 -11.79 -2.37 10.42
N LEU A 80 -11.76 -2.64 9.10
CA LEU A 80 -10.66 -2.25 8.21
C LEU A 80 -10.50 -0.72 8.15
N ASN A 81 -11.62 -0.01 7.99
CA ASN A 81 -11.62 1.45 8.08
C ASN A 81 -11.14 1.91 9.47
N GLY A 82 -11.54 1.24 10.56
CA GLY A 82 -11.05 1.53 11.90
C GLY A 82 -9.53 1.40 12.00
N PHE A 83 -8.96 0.33 11.44
CA PHE A 83 -7.52 0.08 11.40
C PHE A 83 -6.76 1.15 10.63
N ILE A 84 -7.14 1.43 9.38
CA ILE A 84 -6.47 2.47 8.55
C ILE A 84 -6.46 3.80 9.31
N ASN A 85 -7.53 4.07 10.04
CA ASN A 85 -7.72 5.32 10.75
C ASN A 85 -7.21 5.34 12.20
N GLY A 86 -6.65 4.23 12.68
CA GLY A 86 -6.25 4.03 14.07
C GLY A 86 -4.91 4.66 14.47
N TYR A 87 -4.26 5.39 13.55
CA TYR A 87 -2.94 6.03 13.69
C TYR A 87 -1.75 5.08 13.81
N SER A 88 -1.86 4.05 14.64
CA SER A 88 -0.78 3.10 14.91
C SER A 88 -1.25 1.66 15.01
N VAL A 89 -0.32 0.73 14.81
CA VAL A 89 -0.48 -0.71 14.99
C VAL A 89 0.65 -1.27 15.84
N SER A 90 0.35 -2.24 16.70
CA SER A 90 1.36 -2.95 17.48
C SER A 90 1.89 -4.18 16.73
N ILE A 91 3.19 -4.42 16.82
CA ILE A 91 3.84 -5.67 16.40
C ILE A 91 4.82 -6.15 17.48
N THR A 92 5.11 -7.45 17.51
CA THR A 92 6.18 -7.98 18.36
C THR A 92 7.51 -7.94 17.61
N ARG A 93 8.53 -7.27 18.15
CA ARG A 93 9.84 -7.20 17.47
C ARG A 93 10.53 -8.57 17.41
N ARG A 94 10.91 -8.98 16.22
CA ARG A 94 11.62 -10.23 15.88
C ARG A 94 12.98 -10.00 15.23
N ASN A 95 13.36 -8.76 14.94
CA ASN A 95 14.68 -8.46 14.40
C ASN A 95 15.78 -8.67 15.47
N PRO A 96 16.69 -9.67 15.33
CA PRO A 96 17.69 -10.00 16.35
C PRO A 96 18.75 -8.91 16.58
N ASP A 97 18.92 -8.00 15.62
CA ASP A 97 19.86 -6.88 15.76
C ASP A 97 19.32 -5.80 16.72
N ASP A 98 18.00 -5.70 16.85
CA ASP A 98 17.33 -4.81 17.79
C ASP A 98 17.25 -5.41 19.20
N LYS A 99 18.41 -5.60 19.83
CA LYS A 99 18.53 -6.24 21.16
C LYS A 99 17.70 -5.57 22.26
N GLN A 100 17.38 -4.29 22.09
CA GLN A 100 16.61 -3.52 23.08
C GLN A 100 15.12 -3.89 23.06
N HIS A 101 14.55 -4.08 21.87
CA HIS A 101 13.12 -4.35 21.70
C HIS A 101 12.82 -5.80 21.30
N PHE A 102 13.82 -6.64 20.98
CA PHE A 102 13.60 -8.04 20.62
C PHE A 102 12.68 -8.77 21.62
N GLY A 103 11.60 -9.35 21.10
CA GLY A 103 10.56 -10.04 21.86
C GLY A 103 9.56 -9.13 22.58
N LYS A 104 9.64 -7.80 22.41
CA LYS A 104 8.73 -6.81 23.00
C LYS A 104 7.78 -6.25 21.95
N GLU A 105 6.63 -5.80 22.41
CA GLU A 105 5.66 -5.10 21.59
C GLU A 105 6.12 -3.66 21.35
N VAL A 106 6.07 -3.21 20.09
CA VAL A 106 6.31 -1.82 19.69
C VAL A 106 5.14 -1.32 18.85
N SER A 107 4.91 0.00 18.88
CA SER A 107 3.84 0.64 18.13
C SER A 107 4.38 1.35 16.89
N LEU A 108 3.90 0.96 15.72
CA LEU A 108 4.23 1.55 14.42
C LEU A 108 3.13 2.50 13.97
N LYS A 109 3.49 3.69 13.51
CA LYS A 109 2.61 4.64 12.84
C LYS A 109 2.37 4.16 11.43
N ILE A 110 1.10 3.97 11.10
CA ILE A 110 0.63 3.47 9.80
C ILE A 110 0.06 4.61 8.94
N TYR A 111 -0.71 5.51 9.54
CA TYR A 111 -1.39 6.58 8.82
C TYR A 111 -1.85 7.69 9.77
N ASP A 112 -1.54 8.94 9.44
CA ASP A 112 -2.02 10.09 10.19
C ASP A 112 -2.89 10.97 9.28
N ARG A 113 -4.20 10.99 9.56
CA ARG A 113 -5.17 11.79 8.80
C ARG A 113 -4.87 13.29 8.87
N MET A 114 -4.24 13.76 9.94
CA MET A 114 -3.93 15.18 10.12
C MET A 114 -2.71 15.62 9.28
N GLN A 115 -1.98 14.66 8.70
CA GLN A 115 -0.78 14.91 7.89
C GLN A 115 -1.05 14.92 6.38
N ILE A 116 -2.31 14.76 5.96
CA ILE A 116 -2.71 14.84 4.55
C ILE A 116 -2.47 16.28 4.06
N ALA A 117 -1.68 16.42 2.99
CA ALA A 117 -1.32 17.68 2.30
C ALA A 117 -0.20 18.55 2.92
N ALA A 118 0.43 18.18 4.04
CA ALA A 118 1.61 18.89 4.58
C ALA A 118 2.55 18.05 5.47
N GLY A 119 2.33 16.73 5.60
CA GLY A 119 3.13 15.85 6.47
C GLY A 119 3.86 14.72 5.72
N SER A 120 4.22 13.65 6.44
CA SER A 120 5.11 12.58 5.93
C SER A 120 4.39 11.49 5.12
N SER A 121 3.19 11.76 4.62
CA SER A 121 2.40 10.79 3.86
C SER A 121 2.98 10.57 2.46
N VAL A 122 3.13 9.31 2.06
CA VAL A 122 3.67 8.91 0.76
C VAL A 122 2.52 8.49 -0.16
N TYR A 123 2.41 9.10 -1.34
CA TYR A 123 1.37 8.82 -2.33
C TYR A 123 2.00 8.13 -3.54
N GLN A 124 1.64 6.88 -3.84
CA GLN A 124 2.22 6.11 -4.94
C GLN A 124 1.16 5.54 -5.86
N ILE A 125 1.55 5.31 -7.11
CA ILE A 125 0.72 4.70 -8.14
C ILE A 125 1.30 3.32 -8.44
N ALA A 126 0.46 2.29 -8.43
CA ALA A 126 0.79 0.96 -8.93
C ALA A 126 -0.05 0.67 -10.18
N GLU A 127 0.62 0.51 -11.31
CA GLU A 127 0.03 0.23 -12.61
C GLU A 127 0.00 -1.28 -12.85
N GLN A 128 -1.16 -1.78 -13.26
CA GLN A 128 -1.37 -3.16 -13.67
C GLN A 128 -0.82 -4.22 -12.70
N PRO A 129 -1.12 -4.14 -11.38
CA PRO A 129 -0.63 -5.08 -10.38
C PRO A 129 -1.04 -6.52 -10.68
N VAL A 130 -0.13 -7.44 -10.36
CA VAL A 130 -0.28 -8.87 -10.64
C VAL A 130 -0.65 -9.61 -9.36
N PHE A 131 -1.90 -10.05 -9.27
CA PHE A 131 -2.41 -10.82 -8.14
C PHE A 131 -2.33 -12.32 -8.41
N GLN A 132 -1.84 -13.10 -7.45
CA GLN A 132 -1.79 -14.55 -7.59
C GLN A 132 -3.19 -15.15 -7.49
N ARG A 133 -3.48 -16.13 -8.35
CA ARG A 133 -4.79 -16.80 -8.41
C ARG A 133 -5.07 -17.60 -7.13
N ARG A 134 -6.27 -17.44 -6.56
CA ARG A 134 -6.81 -18.40 -5.56
C ARG A 134 -7.24 -19.72 -6.18
N GLU A 135 -7.60 -19.75 -7.48
CA GLU A 135 -8.03 -20.96 -8.20
C GLU A 135 -7.48 -21.03 -9.64
N LYS A 136 -7.08 -22.23 -10.08
CA LYS A 136 -6.45 -22.48 -11.41
C LYS A 136 -7.33 -22.20 -12.63
N ILE A 137 -8.65 -22.07 -12.45
CA ILE A 137 -9.65 -22.03 -13.54
C ILE A 137 -9.97 -20.59 -13.99
N LEU A 138 -9.65 -19.57 -13.18
CA LEU A 138 -9.94 -18.17 -13.49
C LEU A 138 -8.76 -17.51 -14.23
N GLN A 139 -9.06 -16.56 -15.12
CA GLN A 139 -8.06 -15.72 -15.79
C GLN A 139 -7.31 -14.85 -14.76
N ASP A 140 -6.06 -14.51 -15.07
CA ASP A 140 -5.27 -13.57 -14.26
C ASP A 140 -6.01 -12.24 -14.18
N ARG A 141 -6.19 -11.72 -12.96
CA ARG A 141 -6.84 -10.44 -12.72
C ARG A 141 -5.78 -9.37 -12.63
N HIS A 142 -5.60 -8.64 -13.72
CA HIS A 142 -4.89 -7.36 -13.69
C HIS A 142 -5.88 -6.32 -13.16
N GLY A 143 -5.55 -5.65 -12.05
CA GLY A 143 -6.19 -4.37 -11.76
C GLY A 143 -5.65 -3.34 -12.74
N ASP A 144 -6.36 -2.26 -13.05
CA ASP A 144 -5.80 -1.25 -13.96
C ASP A 144 -4.86 -0.33 -13.17
N LEU A 145 -5.39 0.39 -12.18
CA LEU A 145 -4.59 1.23 -11.30
C LEU A 145 -4.92 1.01 -9.83
N LEU A 146 -3.88 0.88 -9.00
CA LEU A 146 -3.97 0.99 -7.56
C LEU A 146 -3.32 2.28 -7.09
N LEU A 147 -4.02 2.96 -6.19
CA LEU A 147 -3.50 4.13 -5.52
C LEU A 147 -3.13 3.76 -4.09
N LEU A 148 -1.84 3.91 -3.77
CA LEU A 148 -1.27 3.55 -2.48
C LEU A 148 -1.04 4.80 -1.63
N ILE A 149 -1.45 4.74 -0.37
CA ILE A 149 -1.14 5.78 0.63
C ILE A 149 -0.34 5.12 1.75
N ASN A 150 0.85 5.64 2.00
CA ASN A 150 1.85 5.02 2.88
C ASN A 150 2.10 3.54 2.55
N GLY A 151 2.12 3.19 1.27
CA GLY A 151 2.29 1.82 0.79
C GLY A 151 1.04 0.93 0.87
N MET A 152 -0.02 1.36 1.56
CA MET A 152 -1.27 0.61 1.65
C MET A 152 -2.17 0.86 0.42
N PRO A 153 -2.74 -0.17 -0.23
CA PRO A 153 -3.69 0.01 -1.31
C PRO A 153 -5.04 0.52 -0.77
N VAL A 154 -5.37 1.79 -1.09
CA VAL A 154 -6.60 2.44 -0.60
C VAL A 154 -7.65 2.58 -1.70
N PHE A 155 -7.23 2.86 -2.93
CA PHE A 155 -8.16 2.93 -4.07
C PHE A 155 -7.77 1.93 -5.14
N HIS A 156 -8.79 1.27 -5.68
CA HIS A 156 -8.69 0.49 -6.90
C HIS A 156 -9.52 1.18 -7.96
N VAL A 157 -8.87 1.56 -9.07
CA VAL A 157 -9.49 2.22 -10.20
C VAL A 157 -9.52 1.22 -11.34
N GLU A 158 -10.73 0.94 -11.82
CA GLU A 158 -10.97 0.10 -12.98
C GLU A 158 -11.34 1.00 -14.17
N LEU A 159 -10.62 0.83 -15.27
CA LEU A 159 -10.80 1.56 -16.51
C LEU A 159 -11.70 0.74 -17.44
N LYS A 160 -12.47 1.46 -18.26
CA LYS A 160 -13.34 0.86 -19.29
C LYS A 160 -13.24 1.68 -20.57
N ARG A 161 -13.43 1.00 -21.70
CA ARG A 161 -13.52 1.65 -23.01
C ARG A 161 -14.76 2.53 -23.11
N SER A 162 -14.62 3.65 -23.82
CA SER A 162 -15.72 4.55 -24.18
C SER A 162 -16.86 3.80 -24.86
N GLY A 163 -18.10 4.00 -24.39
CA GLY A 163 -19.32 3.39 -24.96
C GLY A 163 -19.77 2.08 -24.30
N VAL A 164 -19.08 1.60 -23.26
CA VAL A 164 -19.55 0.50 -22.41
C VAL A 164 -20.36 1.09 -21.24
N PRO A 165 -21.59 0.62 -20.97
CA PRO A 165 -22.39 1.09 -19.83
C PRO A 165 -21.70 0.83 -18.48
N VAL A 166 -21.88 1.77 -17.54
CA VAL A 166 -21.40 1.70 -16.14
C VAL A 166 -22.43 1.01 -15.25
#